data_AF-A0A561WM30-F1
#
_entry.id   AF-A0A561WM30-F1
#
_cell.length_a   1.000
_cell.length_b   1.000
_cell.length_c   1.000
_cell.angle_alpha   90.00
_cell.angle_beta   90.00
_cell.angle_gamma   90.00
#
_symmetry.space_group_name_H-M   'P 1'
#
loop_
_entity.id
_entity.type
_entity.pdbx_description
1 polymer ?
#
loop_
_entity_poly.entity_id
_entity_poly.type
_entity_poly.pdbx_seq_one_letter_code
_entity_poly.pdbx_strand_id
1 'polypeptide(L)'
;MSARGMLNVVGTAVGGLIGWSETAPTADPESLRELFADFGVEVGPDSADLAEAVRAFQARVGLAADGEAGPTTVHLLARYAAEARELTRFREAA
;
A
#
# COMPACT_ATOMS: atom_id res chain seq x y z
N MET A 1 11.23 -2.20 13.73
CA MET A 1 11.38 -2.75 12.37
C MET A 1 10.48 -1.93 11.46
N SER A 2 11.04 -1.19 10.49
CA SER A 2 10.26 -0.33 9.60
C SER A 2 9.59 -1.16 8.51
N ALA A 3 8.37 -0.78 8.12
CA ALA A 3 7.58 -1.38 7.05
C ALA A 3 8.28 -1.46 5.69
N ARG A 4 9.35 -0.68 5.48
CA ARG A 4 10.27 -0.82 4.34
C ARG A 4 10.90 -2.23 4.26
N GLY A 5 11.07 -2.93 5.37
CA GLY A 5 11.52 -4.32 5.39
C GLY A 5 10.46 -5.32 4.92
N MET A 6 9.18 -4.96 4.93
CA MET A 6 8.06 -5.83 4.59
C MET A 6 7.77 -5.85 3.07
N LEU A 7 8.08 -4.75 2.36
CA LEU A 7 7.90 -4.64 0.91
C LEU A 7 8.95 -5.42 0.09
N ASN A 8 10.07 -5.83 0.70
CA ASN A 8 11.10 -6.64 0.03
C ASN A 8 10.78 -8.14 -0.04
N VAL A 9 9.64 -8.59 0.52
CA VAL A 9 9.26 -10.02 0.58
C VAL A 9 8.17 -10.38 -0.45
N VAL A 10 7.93 -9.54 -1.46
CA VAL A 10 7.13 -9.93 -2.63
C VAL A 10 8.08 -10.58 -3.66
N GLY A 11 8.49 -11.82 -3.41
CA GLY A 11 9.45 -12.48 -4.31
C GLY A 11 9.54 -14.00 -4.24
N THR A 12 9.26 -14.65 -3.12
CA THR A 12 9.51 -16.10 -3.01
C THR A 12 8.52 -16.76 -2.06
N ALA A 13 7.43 -17.28 -2.64
CA ALA A 13 6.65 -18.32 -2.00
C ALA A 13 7.54 -19.56 -1.81
N VAL A 14 8.11 -19.71 -0.61
CA VAL A 14 8.63 -20.99 -0.11
C VAL A 14 8.17 -21.13 1.33
N GLY A 15 7.39 -22.18 1.58
CA GLY A 15 7.37 -22.93 2.83
C GLY A 15 6.82 -22.18 4.05
N GLY A 16 5.62 -22.56 4.49
CA GLY A 16 5.14 -22.21 5.81
C GLY A 16 6.17 -22.52 6.88
N LEU A 17 6.45 -21.54 7.75
CA LEU A 17 7.07 -21.67 9.07
C LEU A 17 7.23 -20.33 9.82
N ILE A 18 6.76 -19.20 9.27
CA ILE A 18 6.50 -18.00 10.08
C ILE A 18 4.99 -17.98 10.32
N GLY A 19 4.59 -18.09 11.59
CA GLY A 19 3.22 -17.89 12.01
C GLY A 19 2.77 -16.49 11.66
N TRP A 20 2.13 -16.35 10.50
CA TRP A 20 1.23 -15.23 10.27
C TRP A 20 0.06 -15.47 11.22
N SER A 21 -0.02 -14.70 12.30
CA SER A 21 -1.25 -14.62 13.08
C SER A 21 -2.41 -14.43 12.10
N GLU A 22 -3.52 -15.10 12.33
CA GLU A 22 -4.69 -15.20 11.44
C GLU A 22 -5.30 -13.83 11.02
N THR A 23 -4.80 -12.74 11.59
CA THR A 23 -4.94 -11.37 11.10
C THR A 23 -3.56 -10.88 10.67
N ALA A 24 -3.28 -10.86 9.36
CA ALA A 24 -2.12 -10.14 8.84
C ALA A 24 -2.18 -8.70 9.39
N PRO A 25 -1.11 -8.16 9.98
CA PRO A 25 -1.14 -6.80 10.49
C PRO A 25 -1.52 -5.87 9.33
N THR A 26 -2.52 -5.00 9.57
CA THR A 26 -2.81 -3.89 8.66
C THR A 26 -1.50 -3.15 8.39
N ALA A 27 -1.28 -2.77 7.13
CA ALA A 27 -0.05 -2.05 6.80
C ALA A 27 0.10 -0.82 7.71
N ASP A 28 1.34 -0.56 8.09
CA ASP A 28 1.70 0.60 8.90
C ASP A 28 1.12 1.90 8.29
N PRO A 29 0.39 2.73 9.06
CA PRO A 29 -0.28 3.92 8.53
C PRO A 29 0.65 4.92 7.84
N GLU A 30 1.87 5.10 8.33
CA GLU A 30 2.84 6.01 7.68
C GLU A 30 3.24 5.49 6.31
N SER A 31 3.47 4.18 6.20
CA SER A 31 3.81 3.54 4.94
C SER A 31 2.69 3.63 3.91
N LEU A 32 1.43 3.53 4.35
CA LEU A 32 0.30 3.75 3.46
C LEU A 32 0.24 5.20 2.97
N ARG A 33 0.50 6.17 3.85
CA ARG A 33 0.58 7.58 3.44
C ARG A 33 1.71 7.84 2.45
N GLU A 34 2.89 7.22 2.64
CA GLU A 34 3.99 7.29 1.65
C GLU A 34 3.55 6.73 0.29
N LEU A 35 2.89 5.57 0.27
CA LEU A 35 2.38 4.99 -0.97
C LEU A 35 1.31 5.88 -1.63
N PHE A 36 0.45 6.54 -0.85
CA PHE A 36 -0.50 7.52 -1.40
C PHE A 36 0.19 8.75 -1.96
N ALA A 37 1.24 9.25 -1.29
CA ALA A 37 2.03 10.37 -1.78
C ALA A 37 2.73 10.07 -3.11
N ASP A 38 3.10 8.81 -3.38
CA ASP A 38 3.63 8.39 -4.68
C ASP A 38 2.61 8.53 -5.84
N PHE A 39 1.31 8.54 -5.52
CA PHE A 39 0.25 8.90 -6.48
C PHE A 39 0.02 10.41 -6.60
N GLY A 40 0.72 11.21 -5.80
CA GLY A 40 0.42 12.63 -5.62
C GLY A 40 -0.82 12.88 -4.75
N VAL A 41 -1.22 11.90 -3.93
CA VAL A 41 -2.34 12.05 -2.99
C VAL A 41 -1.78 12.27 -1.59
N GLU A 42 -1.90 13.50 -1.09
CA GLU A 42 -1.59 13.79 0.30
C GLU A 42 -2.75 13.37 1.21
N VAL A 43 -2.45 12.47 2.14
CA VAL A 43 -3.40 11.98 3.13
C VAL A 43 -3.10 12.64 4.47
N GLY A 44 -4.14 13.14 5.13
CA GLY A 44 -4.01 13.78 6.44
C GLY A 44 -3.45 12.86 7.53
N PRO A 45 -3.05 13.44 8.67
CA PRO A 45 -2.48 12.69 9.78
C PRO A 45 -3.51 11.79 10.47
N ASP A 46 -4.80 12.08 10.33
CA ASP A 46 -5.86 11.38 11.03
C ASP A 46 -6.13 10.01 10.41
N SER A 47 -6.49 9.05 11.26
CA SER A 47 -6.84 7.69 10.81
C SER A 47 -8.10 7.67 9.92
N ALA A 48 -9.00 8.63 10.12
CA ALA A 48 -10.21 8.79 9.31
C ALA A 48 -9.86 9.18 7.86
N ASP A 49 -8.93 10.12 7.67
CA ASP A 49 -8.46 10.56 6.35
C ASP A 49 -7.80 9.39 5.61
N LEU A 50 -6.98 8.61 6.32
CA LEU A 50 -6.34 7.43 5.74
C LEU A 50 -7.37 6.37 5.34
N ALA A 51 -8.36 6.09 6.19
CA ALA A 51 -9.42 5.14 5.86
C ALA A 51 -10.25 5.60 4.66
N GLU A 52 -10.48 6.91 4.50
CA GLU A 52 -11.16 7.47 3.33
C GLU A 52 -10.34 7.30 2.05
N ALA A 53 -9.04 7.59 2.09
CA ALA A 53 -8.14 7.37 0.96
C ALA A 53 -8.09 5.89 0.56
N VAL A 54 -8.06 4.99 1.53
CA VAL A 54 -8.12 3.53 1.31
C VAL A 54 -9.44 3.13 0.64
N ARG A 55 -10.59 3.61 1.13
CA ARG A 55 -11.89 3.33 0.50
C ARG A 55 -11.94 3.82 -0.95
N ALA A 56 -11.44 5.03 -1.22
CA ALA A 56 -11.40 5.58 -2.56
C ALA A 56 -10.53 4.73 -3.50
N PHE A 57 -9.36 4.30 -3.03
CA PHE A 57 -8.49 3.38 -3.77
C PHE A 57 -9.18 2.05 -4.04
N GLN A 58 -9.71 1.40 -3.00
CA GLN A 58 -10.40 0.11 -3.09
C GLN A 58 -11.55 0.16 -4.11
N ALA A 59 -12.40 1.17 -4.04
CA ALA A 59 -13.48 1.36 -5.01
C ALA A 59 -12.97 1.51 -6.44
N ARG A 60 -11.84 2.19 -6.64
CA ARG A 60 -11.23 2.42 -7.96
C ARG A 60 -10.61 1.16 -8.56
N VAL A 61 -10.07 0.27 -7.74
CA VAL A 61 -9.46 -0.99 -8.19
C VAL A 61 -10.42 -2.19 -8.12
N GLY A 62 -11.69 -1.96 -7.75
CA GLY A 62 -12.73 -2.98 -7.74
C GLY A 62 -12.72 -3.91 -6.51
N LEU A 63 -12.12 -3.47 -5.40
CA LEU A 63 -12.21 -4.14 -4.10
C LEU A 63 -13.44 -3.64 -3.31
N ALA A 64 -13.81 -4.38 -2.27
CA ALA A 64 -14.73 -3.88 -1.26
C ALA A 64 -14.11 -2.64 -0.58
N ALA A 65 -14.86 -1.53 -0.54
CA ALA A 65 -14.40 -0.26 0.03
C ALA A 65 -14.65 -0.21 1.54
N ASP A 66 -14.02 -1.12 2.29
CA ASP A 66 -14.11 -1.21 3.75
C ASP A 66 -13.22 -0.19 4.47
N GLY A 67 -12.21 0.38 3.79
CA GLY A 67 -11.25 1.32 4.37
C GLY A 67 -10.11 0.65 5.12
N GLU A 68 -10.01 -0.68 5.07
CA GLU A 68 -8.96 -1.46 5.70
C GLU A 68 -7.91 -1.90 4.68
N ALA A 69 -6.65 -1.53 4.95
CA ALA A 69 -5.53 -1.91 4.11
C ALA A 69 -5.02 -3.34 4.44
N GLY A 70 -5.83 -4.34 4.11
CA GLY A 70 -5.44 -5.75 4.15
C GLY A 70 -4.43 -6.14 3.07
N PRO A 71 -3.94 -7.40 3.05
CA PRO A 71 -2.85 -7.84 2.16
C PRO A 71 -3.09 -7.56 0.68
N THR A 72 -4.32 -7.80 0.17
CA THR A 72 -4.68 -7.53 -1.23
C THR A 72 -4.67 -6.03 -1.54
N THR A 73 -5.22 -5.21 -0.64
CA THR A 73 -5.20 -3.74 -0.78
C THR A 73 -3.76 -3.24 -0.83
N VAL A 74 -2.90 -3.69 0.08
CA VAL A 74 -1.49 -3.28 0.17
C VAL A 74 -0.70 -3.72 -1.06
N HIS A 75 -0.90 -4.95 -1.53
CA HIS A 75 -0.23 -5.46 -2.73
C HIS A 75 -0.53 -4.59 -3.96
N LEU A 76 -1.81 -4.29 -4.19
CA LEU A 76 -2.21 -3.45 -5.32
C LEU A 76 -1.69 -2.02 -5.15
N LEU A 77 -1.84 -1.42 -3.96
CA LEU A 77 -1.39 -0.05 -3.70
C LEU A 77 0.12 0.09 -3.97
N ALA A 78 0.93 -0.85 -3.46
CA ALA A 78 2.37 -0.85 -3.66
C ALA A 78 2.77 -0.99 -5.14
N ARG A 79 2.09 -1.88 -5.87
CA ARG A 79 2.32 -2.06 -7.32
C ARG A 79 2.03 -0.77 -8.08
N TYR A 80 0.85 -0.20 -7.90
CA TYR A 80 0.45 1.01 -8.61
C TYR A 80 1.32 2.21 -8.23
N ALA A 81 1.78 2.30 -6.97
CA ALA A 81 2.71 3.34 -6.53
C ALA A 81 4.07 3.22 -7.22
N ALA A 82 4.56 1.98 -7.41
CA ALA A 82 5.80 1.75 -8.15
C ALA A 82 5.69 2.17 -9.63
N GLU A 83 4.56 1.84 -10.27
CA GLU A 83 4.25 2.27 -11.64
C GLU A 83 4.16 3.81 -11.75
N ALA A 84 3.54 4.47 -10.77
CA ALA A 84 3.44 5.93 -10.72
C ALA A 84 4.81 6.61 -10.60
N ARG A 85 5.69 6.12 -9.71
CA ARG A 85 7.06 6.62 -9.58
C ARG A 85 7.87 6.48 -10.86
N GLU A 86 7.72 5.37 -11.57
CA GLU A 86 8.40 5.16 -12.84
C GLU A 86 7.96 6.18 -13.89
N LEU A 87 6.66 6.41 -14.02
CA LEU A 87 6.10 7.41 -14.93
C LEU A 87 6.63 8.82 -14.64
N THR A 88 6.69 9.20 -13.36
CA THR A 88 7.26 10.49 -12.94
C THR A 88 8.73 10.60 -13.35
N ARG A 89 9.53 9.57 -13.11
CA ARG A 89 10.94 9.54 -13.52
C ARG A 89 11.10 9.72 -15.04
N PHE A 90 10.28 9.07 -15.86
CA PHE A 90 10.34 9.24 -17.31
C PHE A 90 10.01 10.66 -17.76
N ARG A 91 9.06 11.33 -17.09
CA ARG A 91 8.71 12.73 -17.40
C ARG A 91 9.82 13.71 -17.06
N GLU A 92 10.58 13.45 -16.00
CA GLU A 92 11.69 14.32 -15.57
C GLU A 92 12.95 14.14 -16.42
N ALA A 93 13.08 13.01 -17.11
CA ALA A 93 14.24 12.69 -17.95
C ALA A 93 14.12 13.18 -19.41
N ALA A 94 12.98 13.77 -19.79
CA ALA A 94 12.68 14.25 -21.15
C ALA A 94 12.81 15.78 -21.24
#